data_AF-A0A371QVU5-F1
#
_entry.id   AF-A0A371QVU5-F1
#
_cell.length_a   1.000
_cell.length_b   1.000
_cell.length_c   1.000
_cell.angle_alpha   90.00
_cell.angle_beta   90.00
_cell.angle_gamma   90.00
#
_symmetry.space_group_name_H-M   'P 1'
#
loop_
_entity.id
_entity.type
_entity.pdbx_description
1 polymer ?
#
loop_
_entity_poly.entity_id
_entity_poly.type
_entity_poly.pdbx_seq_one_letter_code
_entity_poly.pdbx_strand_id
1 'polypeptide(L)'
;MQPSIEEKVKSFLLSLSRSLGVRIERVLDLYLYANPNNVRIVEVVERGGEIVGIRIAVKSEKRPDTWYYTAVGYYGAKCTCEGNTIGGKICKHILIGVITWNMIALLKQGREIDLTRLTWLNAGDKEI
;
A
#
# COMPACT_ATOMS: atom_id res chain seq x y z
N MET A 1 -27.15 5.61 -6.80
CA MET A 1 -26.70 5.09 -5.49
C MET A 1 -25.24 5.43 -5.30
N GLN A 2 -24.82 5.87 -4.12
CA GLN A 2 -23.40 5.98 -3.81
C GLN A 2 -22.82 4.57 -3.62
N PRO A 3 -21.62 4.27 -4.16
CA PRO A 3 -21.00 2.97 -3.99
C PRO A 3 -20.65 2.72 -2.52
N SER A 4 -20.91 1.50 -2.07
CA SER A 4 -20.53 0.99 -0.76
C SER A 4 -19.01 0.99 -0.56
N ILE A 5 -18.56 0.94 0.69
CA ILE A 5 -17.12 0.82 1.00
C ILE A 5 -16.55 -0.45 0.35
N GLU A 6 -17.29 -1.55 0.34
CA GLU A 6 -16.84 -2.81 -0.27
C GLU A 6 -16.61 -2.67 -1.77
N GLU A 7 -17.51 -1.99 -2.49
CA GLU A 7 -17.36 -1.71 -3.92
C GLU A 7 -16.16 -0.82 -4.20
N LYS A 8 -15.93 0.20 -3.37
CA LYS A 8 -14.73 1.06 -3.46
C LYS A 8 -13.45 0.25 -3.23
N VAL A 9 -13.41 -0.60 -2.20
CA VAL A 9 -12.25 -1.48 -1.95
C VAL A 9 -11.98 -2.39 -3.14
N LYS A 10 -13.01 -3.06 -3.70
CA LYS A 10 -12.87 -3.91 -4.89
C LYS A 10 -12.33 -3.12 -6.09
N SER A 11 -12.88 -1.94 -6.35
CA SER A 11 -12.44 -1.04 -7.42
C SER A 11 -10.97 -0.64 -7.26
N PHE A 12 -10.58 -0.27 -6.04
CA PHE A 12 -9.20 0.07 -5.71
C PHE A 12 -8.23 -1.09 -5.96
N LEU A 13 -8.54 -2.29 -5.47
CA LEU A 13 -7.66 -3.46 -5.62
C LEU A 13 -7.50 -3.87 -7.09
N LEU A 14 -8.56 -3.77 -7.89
CA LEU A 14 -8.50 -3.96 -9.35
C LEU A 14 -7.60 -2.91 -10.02
N SER A 15 -7.74 -1.64 -9.63
CA SER A 15 -6.93 -0.54 -10.16
C SER A 15 -5.46 -0.68 -9.78
N LEU A 16 -5.16 -1.15 -8.57
CA LEU A 16 -3.82 -1.45 -8.10
C LEU A 16 -3.19 -2.60 -8.88
N SER A 17 -3.95 -3.69 -9.10
CA SER A 17 -3.52 -4.83 -9.92
C SER A 17 -3.16 -4.39 -11.35
N ARG A 18 -4.00 -3.56 -11.98
CA ARG A 18 -3.74 -3.01 -13.31
C ARG A 18 -2.51 -2.12 -13.34
N SER A 19 -2.35 -1.23 -12.35
CA SER A 19 -1.21 -0.30 -12.27
C SER A 19 0.12 -1.05 -12.12
N LEU A 20 0.12 -2.16 -11.40
CA LEU A 20 1.31 -2.99 -11.17
C LEU A 20 1.57 -4.01 -12.29
N GLY A 21 0.67 -4.18 -13.25
CA GLY A 21 0.77 -5.24 -14.26
C GLY A 21 0.74 -6.66 -13.69
N VAL A 22 0.12 -6.87 -12.52
CA VAL A 22 0.07 -8.18 -11.84
C VAL A 22 -1.35 -8.73 -11.77
N ARG A 23 -1.46 -10.05 -11.61
CA ARG A 23 -2.73 -10.73 -11.37
C ARG A 23 -3.42 -10.24 -10.09
N ILE A 24 -4.75 -10.15 -10.11
CA ILE A 24 -5.56 -9.63 -9.00
C ILE A 24 -5.42 -10.47 -7.73
N GLU A 25 -5.25 -11.79 -7.88
CA GLU A 25 -5.07 -12.74 -6.78
C GLU A 25 -3.87 -12.33 -5.91
N ARG A 26 -2.77 -11.89 -6.54
CA ARG A 26 -1.58 -11.42 -5.82
C ARG A 26 -1.88 -10.18 -4.97
N VAL A 27 -2.74 -9.29 -5.44
CA VAL A 27 -3.14 -8.09 -4.68
C VAL A 27 -4.12 -8.46 -3.56
N LEU A 28 -5.03 -9.41 -3.81
CA LEU A 28 -5.97 -9.93 -2.81
C LEU A 28 -5.24 -10.63 -1.66
N ASP A 29 -4.21 -11.43 -1.94
CA ASP A 29 -3.39 -12.07 -0.91
C ASP A 29 -2.77 -11.03 0.04
N LEU A 30 -2.27 -9.92 -0.50
CA LEU A 30 -1.71 -8.82 0.29
C LEU A 30 -2.78 -8.06 1.08
N TYR A 31 -3.97 -7.90 0.51
CA TYR A 31 -5.10 -7.29 1.20
C TYR A 31 -5.53 -8.14 2.41
N LEU A 32 -5.66 -9.46 2.24
CA LEU A 32 -5.98 -10.38 3.34
C LEU A 32 -4.88 -10.44 4.40
N TYR A 33 -3.62 -10.30 3.97
CA TYR A 33 -2.49 -10.19 4.87
C TYR A 33 -2.52 -8.92 5.72
N ALA A 34 -3.09 -7.82 5.20
CA ALA A 34 -3.12 -6.49 5.83
C ALA A 34 -4.14 -6.39 6.98
N ASN A 35 -4.03 -7.26 7.98
CA ASN A 35 -4.88 -7.31 9.17
C ASN A 35 -4.10 -6.92 10.45
N PRO A 36 -4.78 -6.61 11.57
CA PRO A 36 -4.13 -6.14 12.80
C PRO A 36 -3.11 -7.09 13.45
N ASN A 37 -3.14 -8.39 13.14
CA ASN A 37 -2.15 -9.35 13.65
C ASN A 37 -0.80 -9.24 12.92
N ASN A 38 -0.84 -8.75 11.67
CA ASN A 38 0.31 -8.70 10.77
C ASN A 38 0.76 -7.26 10.46
N VAL A 39 -0.11 -6.27 10.63
CA VAL A 39 0.17 -4.86 10.28
C VAL A 39 -0.18 -3.97 11.45
N ARG A 40 0.77 -3.09 11.81
CA ARG A 40 0.59 -2.03 12.80
C ARG A 40 0.74 -0.68 12.13
N ILE A 41 -0.22 0.21 12.35
CA ILE A 41 -0.12 1.60 11.92
C ILE A 41 0.78 2.32 12.92
N VAL A 42 1.91 2.85 12.43
CA VAL A 42 2.87 3.61 13.23
C VAL A 42 2.52 5.10 13.18
N GLU A 43 2.17 5.60 12.00
CA GLU A 43 1.87 7.02 11.78
C GLU A 43 0.90 7.18 10.60
N VAL A 44 -0.02 8.14 10.73
CA VAL A 44 -0.86 8.63 9.63
C VAL A 44 -0.42 10.06 9.34
N VAL A 45 -0.01 10.33 8.11
CA VAL A 45 0.51 11.64 7.72
C VAL A 45 -0.61 12.44 7.06
N GLU A 46 -1.03 13.52 7.70
CA GLU A 46 -2.09 14.40 7.23
C GLU A 46 -1.53 15.76 6.80
N ARG A 47 -1.99 16.27 5.65
CA ARG A 47 -1.67 17.63 5.17
C ARG A 47 -2.90 18.24 4.51
N GLY A 48 -3.27 19.46 4.92
CA GLY A 48 -4.41 20.17 4.32
C GLY A 48 -5.74 19.41 4.43
N GLY A 49 -5.91 18.58 5.47
CA GLY A 49 -7.11 17.75 5.65
C GLY A 49 -7.15 16.47 4.79
N GLU A 50 -6.10 16.15 4.03
CA GLU A 50 -5.94 14.90 3.28
C GLU A 50 -4.93 13.98 3.97
N ILE A 51 -5.20 12.67 4.01
CA ILE A 51 -4.19 11.69 4.42
C ILE A 51 -3.26 11.45 3.23
N VAL A 52 -2.06 12.02 3.30
CA VAL A 52 -1.08 12.04 2.19
C VAL A 52 -0.07 10.89 2.23
N GLY A 53 -0.14 10.07 3.27
CA GLY A 53 0.71 8.90 3.43
C GLY A 53 0.57 8.26 4.80
N ILE A 54 1.25 7.14 5.00
CA ILE A 54 1.29 6.41 6.27
C ILE A 54 2.67 5.82 6.52
N ARG A 55 2.95 5.52 7.79
CA ARG A 55 4.00 4.59 8.20
C ARG A 55 3.38 3.39 8.89
N ILE A 56 3.81 2.21 8.50
CA ILE A 56 3.35 0.95 9.06
C ILE A 56 4.52 0.04 9.40
N ALA A 57 4.30 -0.86 10.35
CA ALA A 57 5.15 -2.02 10.58
C ALA A 57 4.41 -3.26 10.08
N VAL A 58 5.08 -4.06 9.25
CA VAL A 58 4.56 -5.31 8.68
C VAL A 58 5.36 -6.48 9.24
N LYS A 59 4.67 -7.44 9.85
CA LYS A 59 5.30 -8.63 10.42
C LYS A 59 5.94 -9.48 9.32
N SER A 60 7.07 -10.12 9.61
CA SER A 60 7.66 -11.08 8.68
C SER A 60 6.93 -12.42 8.74
N GLU A 61 6.55 -12.96 7.58
CA GLU A 61 6.04 -14.34 7.46
C GLU A 61 7.09 -15.40 7.81
N LYS A 62 8.38 -15.11 7.57
CA LYS A 62 9.47 -16.08 7.76
C LYS A 62 10.11 -15.99 9.14
N ARG A 63 10.04 -14.82 9.79
CA ARG A 63 10.71 -14.53 11.06
C ARG A 63 9.70 -13.89 12.03
N PRO A 64 9.02 -14.68 12.88
CA PRO A 64 7.91 -14.20 13.72
C PRO A 64 8.22 -12.97 14.59
N ASP A 65 9.48 -12.81 15.01
CA ASP A 65 9.93 -11.70 15.86
C ASP A 65 10.43 -10.47 15.08
N THR A 66 10.37 -10.52 13.74
CA THR A 66 10.85 -9.44 12.86
C THR A 66 9.69 -8.64 12.29
N TRP A 67 9.83 -7.31 12.35
CA TRP A 67 8.92 -6.36 11.71
C TRP A 67 9.68 -5.52 10.69
N TYR A 68 9.11 -5.33 9.51
CA TYR A 68 9.61 -4.42 8.48
C TYR A 68 8.81 -3.14 8.50
N TYR A 69 9.51 -2.01 8.53
CA TYR A 69 8.88 -0.70 8.55
C TYR A 69 8.77 -0.17 7.12
N THR A 70 7.59 0.32 6.78
CA THR A 70 7.28 0.87 5.47
C THR A 70 6.67 2.24 5.65
N ALA A 71 7.16 3.21 4.87
CA ALA A 71 6.51 4.50 4.66
C ALA A 71 6.05 4.58 3.21
N VAL A 72 4.80 4.97 2.99
CA VAL A 72 4.25 5.25 1.65
C VAL A 72 3.52 6.58 1.65
N GLY A 73 3.57 7.31 0.56
CA GLY A 73 2.83 8.54 0.34
C GLY A 73 2.95 9.02 -1.09
N TYR A 74 2.35 10.18 -1.40
CA TYR A 74 2.36 10.71 -2.77
C TYR A 74 3.77 10.89 -3.36
N TYR A 75 4.75 11.27 -2.53
CA TYR A 75 6.10 11.59 -2.99
C TYR A 75 7.05 10.40 -3.08
N GLY A 76 6.68 9.23 -2.56
CA GLY A 76 7.56 8.07 -2.57
C GLY A 76 7.16 6.97 -1.59
N ALA A 77 7.91 5.88 -1.67
CA ALA A 77 7.84 4.78 -0.73
C ALA A 77 9.24 4.37 -0.28
N LYS A 78 9.35 3.93 0.98
CA LYS A 78 10.54 3.30 1.53
C LYS A 78 10.14 2.11 2.38
N CYS A 79 10.93 1.06 2.33
CA CYS A 79 10.79 -0.11 3.19
C CYS A 79 12.16 -0.52 3.75
N THR A 80 12.18 -1.01 4.99
CA THR A 80 13.39 -1.52 5.64
C THR A 80 13.73 -2.96 5.26
N CYS A 81 12.96 -3.61 4.38
CA CYS A 81 13.31 -4.95 3.90
C CYS A 81 14.41 -4.91 2.83
N GLU A 82 15.29 -5.91 2.84
CA GLU A 82 16.38 -6.09 1.87
C GLU A 82 15.88 -6.16 0.41
N GLY A 83 14.65 -6.61 0.20
CA GLY A 83 14.05 -6.72 -1.13
C GLY A 83 13.87 -5.39 -1.87
N ASN A 84 13.90 -4.24 -1.17
CA ASN A 84 13.88 -2.92 -1.81
C ASN A 84 15.30 -2.47 -2.24
N THR A 85 16.33 -3.05 -1.64
CA THR A 85 17.75 -2.72 -1.90
C THR A 85 18.31 -3.49 -3.10
N ILE A 86 17.72 -4.65 -3.42
CA ILE A 86 18.16 -5.54 -4.49
C ILE A 86 17.19 -5.41 -5.67
N GLY A 87 17.44 -4.44 -6.57
CA GLY A 87 16.85 -4.41 -7.91
C GLY A 87 15.70 -3.43 -8.15
N GLY A 88 15.49 -2.41 -7.32
CA GLY A 88 14.57 -1.30 -7.61
C GLY A 88 13.08 -1.68 -7.70
N LYS A 89 12.71 -2.89 -7.27
CA LYS A 89 11.34 -3.42 -7.35
C LYS A 89 10.54 -3.07 -6.11
N ILE A 90 9.25 -2.80 -6.32
CA ILE A 90 8.30 -2.56 -5.23
C ILE A 90 8.09 -3.85 -4.44
N CYS A 91 8.52 -3.85 -3.18
CA CYS A 91 8.36 -5.00 -2.30
C CYS A 91 6.90 -5.13 -1.81
N LYS A 92 6.52 -6.32 -1.35
CA LYS A 92 5.17 -6.58 -0.83
C LYS A 92 4.78 -5.68 0.34
N HIS A 93 5.74 -5.27 1.18
CA HIS A 93 5.45 -4.40 2.33
C HIS A 93 5.02 -2.99 1.90
N ILE A 94 5.55 -2.48 0.77
CA ILE A 94 5.11 -1.21 0.18
C ILE A 94 3.67 -1.33 -0.31
N LEU A 95 3.34 -2.42 -1.01
CA LEU A 95 1.99 -2.68 -1.48
C LEU A 95 0.99 -2.83 -0.33
N ILE A 96 1.37 -3.54 0.74
CA ILE A 96 0.58 -3.60 1.98
C ILE A 96 0.38 -2.19 2.55
N GLY A 97 1.42 -1.35 2.54
CA GLY A 97 1.31 0.06 2.91
C GLY A 97 0.29 0.84 2.08
N VAL A 98 0.33 0.69 0.76
CA VAL A 98 -0.62 1.35 -0.17
C VAL A 98 -2.06 0.89 0.10
N ILE A 99 -2.26 -0.42 0.31
CA ILE A 99 -3.57 -0.99 0.64
C ILE A 99 -4.07 -0.44 1.99
N THR A 100 -3.25 -0.52 3.04
CA THR A 100 -3.61 0.01 4.36
C THR A 100 -3.90 1.51 4.31
N TRP A 101 -3.16 2.28 3.52
CA TRP A 101 -3.40 3.71 3.36
C TRP A 101 -4.77 3.97 2.73
N ASN A 102 -5.11 3.26 1.66
CA ASN A 102 -6.42 3.38 1.04
C ASN A 102 -7.56 3.03 2.00
N MET A 103 -7.38 1.96 2.80
CA MET A 103 -8.38 1.57 3.80
C MET A 103 -8.59 2.67 4.85
N ILE A 104 -7.53 3.28 5.35
CA ILE A 104 -7.63 4.38 6.32
C ILE A 104 -8.29 5.60 5.67
N ALA A 105 -7.90 5.97 4.46
CA ALA A 105 -8.50 7.09 3.72
C ALA A 105 -10.00 6.88 3.49
N LEU A 106 -10.40 5.68 3.07
CA LEU A 106 -11.81 5.31 2.91
C LEU A 106 -12.60 5.40 4.22
N LEU A 107 -12.06 4.83 5.31
CA LEU A 107 -12.75 4.78 6.59
C LEU A 107 -12.84 6.15 7.27
N LYS A 108 -11.79 6.98 7.18
CA LYS A 108 -11.74 8.29 7.84
C LYS A 108 -12.32 9.43 7.01
N GLN A 109 -12.15 9.37 5.69
CA GLN A 109 -12.45 10.48 4.78
C GLN A 109 -13.48 10.15 3.71
N GLY A 110 -13.87 8.87 3.56
CA GLY A 110 -14.81 8.42 2.53
C GLY A 110 -14.24 8.45 1.10
N ARG A 111 -12.93 8.72 0.95
CA ARG A 111 -12.24 8.95 -0.31
C ARG A 111 -11.14 7.91 -0.51
N GLU A 112 -11.04 7.40 -1.73
CA GLU A 112 -9.93 6.53 -2.14
C GLU A 112 -8.69 7.35 -2.43
N ILE A 113 -7.52 6.74 -2.29
CA ILE A 113 -6.29 7.37 -2.75
C ILE A 113 -6.22 7.27 -4.28
N ASP A 114 -5.81 8.36 -4.92
CA ASP A 114 -5.60 8.39 -6.36
C ASP A 114 -4.23 7.78 -6.72
N LEU A 115 -4.25 6.58 -7.30
CA LEU A 115 -3.05 5.85 -7.72
C LEU A 115 -2.27 6.59 -8.82
N THR A 116 -2.90 7.45 -9.61
CA THR A 116 -2.21 8.21 -10.67
C THR A 116 -1.24 9.24 -10.10
N ARG A 117 -1.45 9.68 -8.85
CA ARG A 117 -0.52 10.55 -8.11
C ARG A 117 0.70 9.81 -7.57
N LEU A 118 0.70 8.47 -7.60
CA LEU A 118 1.83 7.66 -7.15
C LEU A 118 2.77 7.35 -8.32
N THR A 119 3.48 8.38 -8.80
CA THR A 119 4.38 8.25 -9.97
C THR A 119 5.48 7.19 -9.78
N TRP A 120 5.86 6.93 -8.53
CA TRP A 120 6.82 5.89 -8.14
C TRP A 120 6.26 4.46 -8.21
N LEU A 121 4.93 4.28 -8.27
CA LEU A 121 4.29 2.97 -8.31
C LEU A 121 4.51 2.26 -9.66
N ASN A 122 4.70 3.03 -10.73
CA ASN A 122 4.87 2.54 -12.11
C ASN A 122 6.34 2.56 -12.58
N ALA A 123 7.28 2.97 -11.73
CA ALA A 123 8.67 3.21 -12.13
C ALA A 123 9.51 1.92 -12.35
N GLY A 124 8.91 0.75 -12.20
CA GLY A 124 9.57 -0.55 -12.39
C GLY A 124 9.92 -0.91 -13.84
N ASP A 125 9.38 -0.18 -14.83
CA ASP A 125 9.58 -0.44 -16.27
C ASP A 125 10.42 0.62 -17.00
N LYS A 126 11.07 1.56 -16.29
CA LYS A 126 12.05 2.44 -16.94
C LYS A 126 13.45 1.83 -16.83
N GLU A 127 13.71 0.85 -17.69
CA GLU A 127 15.07 0.54 -18.12
C GLU A 127 15.71 1.81 -18.70
N ILE A 128 16.88 2.17 -18.19
CA ILE A 128 17.91 2.92 -18.93
C ILE A 128 19.01 1.91 -19.24
#